data_AF-W1VFR8-F1
#
_entry.id   AF-W1VFR8-F1
#
_cell.length_a   1.000
_cell.length_b   1.000
_cell.length_c   1.000
_cell.angle_alpha   90.00
_cell.angle_beta   90.00
_cell.angle_gamma   90.00
#
_symmetry.space_group_name_H-M   'P 1'
#
loop_
_entity.id
_entity.type
_entity.pdbx_description
1 polymer ?
#
loop_
_entity_poly.entity_id
_entity_poly.type
_entity_poly.pdbx_seq_one_letter_code
_entity_poly.pdbx_strand_id
1 'polypeptide(L)'
;AAGTAVLDALAEAGQETDVEARGSDGALVASTTGRKVTLLGVPGLVVVDTPDALLITTPQHAQEVKGVVDRLREEGRTDLL
;
A
#
# COMPACT_ATOMS: atom_id res chain seq x y z
N ALA A 1 1.34 21.70 -7.20
CA ALA A 1 0.97 20.42 -7.82
C ALA A 1 1.01 19.38 -6.71
N ALA A 2 -0.10 18.72 -6.41
CA ALA A 2 -0.16 17.76 -5.31
C ALA A 2 0.55 16.48 -5.76
N GLY A 3 1.71 16.21 -5.16
CA GLY A 3 2.52 15.05 -5.52
C GLY A 3 1.89 13.76 -4.99
N THR A 4 2.05 12.67 -5.75
CA THR A 4 2.03 11.32 -5.19
C THR A 4 3.32 11.14 -4.41
N ALA A 5 3.24 10.72 -3.16
CA ALA A 5 4.43 10.42 -2.37
C ALA A 5 4.65 8.92 -2.36
N VAL A 6 5.79 8.50 -2.89
CA VAL A 6 6.25 7.11 -2.86
C VAL A 6 7.18 6.97 -1.67
N LEU A 7 6.87 6.06 -0.76
CA LEU A 7 7.67 5.77 0.42
C LEU A 7 8.33 4.41 0.23
N ASP A 8 9.63 4.40 -0.03
CA ASP A 8 10.45 3.18 0.02
C ASP A 8 10.62 2.76 1.48
N ALA A 9 9.63 2.02 2.00
CA ALA A 9 9.70 1.46 3.33
C ALA A 9 10.52 0.17 3.30
N LEU A 10 11.77 0.27 3.77
CA LEU A 10 12.62 -0.85 4.21
C LEU A 10 12.81 -1.99 3.20
N ALA A 11 12.87 -1.68 1.90
CA ALA A 11 13.42 -2.62 0.95
C ALA A 11 14.90 -2.87 1.30
N GLU A 12 15.32 -4.14 1.35
CA GLU A 12 16.74 -4.46 1.31
C GLU A 12 17.35 -3.71 0.13
N ALA A 13 18.44 -2.97 0.40
CA ALA A 13 18.97 -1.92 -0.45
C ALA A 13 18.91 -2.25 -1.96
N GLY A 14 18.02 -1.58 -2.70
CA GLY A 14 18.12 -1.48 -4.17
C GLY A 14 16.87 -1.71 -5.03
N GLN A 15 15.70 -2.04 -4.47
CA GLN A 15 14.47 -2.12 -5.28
C GLN A 15 13.70 -0.81 -5.23
N GLU A 16 13.87 0.02 -6.27
CA GLU A 16 13.02 1.19 -6.50
C GLU A 16 11.59 0.74 -6.77
N THR A 17 10.61 1.37 -6.12
CA THR A 17 9.20 1.14 -6.38
C THR A 17 8.79 1.68 -7.76
N ASP A 18 8.34 0.81 -8.68
CA ASP A 18 7.81 1.25 -9.99
C ASP A 18 6.34 1.69 -9.86
N VAL A 19 6.12 2.98 -9.59
CA VAL A 19 4.79 3.57 -9.39
C VAL A 19 4.45 4.58 -10.49
N GLU A 20 3.31 4.40 -11.15
CA GLU A 20 2.72 5.40 -12.04
C GLU A 20 1.41 5.92 -11.43
N ALA A 21 1.29 7.24 -11.26
CA ALA A 21 0.09 7.87 -10.72
C ALA A 21 -0.40 9.01 -11.62
N ARG A 22 -1.68 8.98 -11.99
CA ARG A 22 -2.34 10.02 -12.79
C ARG A 22 -3.67 10.42 -12.19
N GLY A 23 -3.83 11.69 -11.82
CA GLY A 23 -5.05 12.17 -11.14
C GLY A 23 -5.27 11.53 -9.77
N SER A 24 -4.19 11.16 -9.09
CA SER A 24 -4.17 10.47 -7.80
C SER A 24 -3.39 11.28 -6.76
N ASP A 25 -3.74 12.55 -6.66
CA ASP A 25 -3.11 13.51 -5.76
C ASP A 25 -3.16 13.03 -4.30
N GLY A 26 -2.05 13.15 -3.59
CA GLY A 26 -1.96 12.75 -2.18
C GLY A 26 -2.03 11.24 -1.93
N ALA A 27 -1.94 10.41 -2.97
CA ALA A 27 -1.80 8.98 -2.80
C ALA A 27 -0.42 8.61 -2.23
N LEU A 28 -0.42 7.57 -1.39
CA LEU A 28 0.75 6.98 -0.76
C LEU A 28 0.89 5.52 -1.20
N VAL A 29 2.08 5.17 -1.68
CA VAL A 29 2.41 3.78 -2.04
C VAL A 29 3.67 3.38 -1.30
N ALA A 30 3.59 2.27 -0.57
CA ALA A 30 4.72 1.56 -0.01
C ALA A 30 4.74 0.14 -0.60
N SER A 31 5.86 -0.28 -1.16
CA SER A 31 6.02 -1.65 -1.63
C SER A 31 7.34 -2.21 -1.13
N THR A 32 7.32 -3.48 -0.73
CA THR A 32 8.52 -4.29 -0.53
C THR A 32 8.72 -5.30 -1.66
N THR A 33 7.91 -5.22 -2.72
CA THR A 33 7.97 -6.08 -3.90
C THR A 33 8.41 -5.30 -5.15
N GLY A 34 8.83 -6.00 -6.19
CA GLY A 34 9.15 -5.40 -7.51
C GLY A 34 7.95 -5.19 -8.43
N ARG A 35 6.71 -5.26 -7.91
CA ARG A 35 5.48 -5.13 -8.70
C ARG A 35 5.27 -3.67 -9.12
N LYS A 36 4.96 -3.45 -10.41
CA LYS A 36 4.50 -2.15 -10.91
C LYS A 36 3.11 -1.82 -10.36
N VAL A 37 2.95 -0.64 -9.78
CA VAL A 37 1.67 -0.14 -9.24
C VAL A 37 1.21 1.06 -10.05
N THR A 38 -0.01 1.01 -10.59
CA THR A 38 -0.60 2.13 -11.35
C THR A 38 -1.86 2.64 -10.66
N LEU A 39 -1.89 3.94 -10.36
CA LEU A 39 -3.02 4.65 -9.77
C LEU A 39 -3.60 5.63 -10.80
N LEU A 40 -4.91 5.54 -11.05
CA LEU A 40 -5.60 6.38 -12.04
C LEU A 40 -6.89 6.95 -11.46
N GLY A 41 -6.98 8.27 -11.31
CA GLY A 41 -8.20 8.97 -10.88
C GLY A 41 -8.63 8.68 -9.44
N VAL A 42 -7.69 8.22 -8.61
CA VAL A 42 -7.94 7.78 -7.23
C VAL A 42 -7.12 8.60 -6.24
N PRO A 43 -7.57 9.81 -5.88
CA PRO A 43 -6.84 10.69 -4.96
C PRO A 43 -6.88 10.16 -3.53
N GLY A 44 -5.79 10.36 -2.80
CA GLY A 44 -5.70 10.05 -1.36
C GLY A 44 -5.78 8.56 -1.03
N LEU A 45 -5.46 7.65 -1.95
CA LEU A 45 -5.33 6.23 -1.62
C LEU A 45 -4.03 5.94 -0.87
N VAL A 46 -4.07 4.92 -0.02
CA VAL A 46 -2.89 4.30 0.60
C VAL A 46 -2.80 2.87 0.10
N VAL A 47 -1.66 2.50 -0.47
CA VAL A 47 -1.37 1.16 -0.96
C VAL A 47 -0.13 0.64 -0.25
N VAL A 48 -0.23 -0.55 0.35
CA VAL A 48 0.89 -1.28 0.95
C VAL A 48 0.97 -2.64 0.26
N ASP A 49 2.03 -2.85 -0.51
CA ASP A 49 2.30 -4.08 -1.26
C ASP A 49 3.41 -4.87 -0.58
N THR A 50 3.06 -6.03 -0.03
CA THR A 50 4.00 -6.98 0.55
C THR A 50 3.93 -8.31 -0.21
N PRO A 51 4.92 -9.21 -0.07
CA PRO A 51 4.94 -10.47 -0.82
C PRO A 51 3.73 -11.37 -0.55
N ASP A 52 3.18 -11.29 0.66
CA ASP A 52 2.07 -12.08 1.18
C ASP A 52 0.70 -11.42 0.91
N ALA A 53 0.60 -10.09 0.94
CA ALA A 53 -0.67 -9.39 0.84
C ALA A 53 -0.57 -8.01 0.18
N LEU A 54 -1.72 -7.53 -0.32
CA LEU A 54 -1.88 -6.17 -0.81
C LEU A 54 -2.97 -5.48 0.01
N LEU A 55 -2.60 -4.43 0.73
CA LEU A 55 -3.55 -3.57 1.44
C LEU A 55 -3.82 -2.31 0.61
N ILE A 56 -5.09 -2.02 0.38
CA ILE A 56 -5.55 -0.78 -0.23
C ILE A 56 -6.57 -0.15 0.69
N THR A 57 -6.35 1.10 1.07
CA THR A 57 -7.26 1.84 1.96
C THR A 57 -7.20 3.34 1.66
N THR A 58 -7.93 4.11 2.44
CA THR A 58 -7.76 5.57 2.50
C THR A 58 -7.28 5.94 3.91
N PRO A 59 -6.63 7.10 4.09
CA PRO A 59 -6.17 7.56 5.40
C PRO A 59 -7.29 7.61 6.45
N GLN A 60 -8.52 7.88 6.03
CA GLN A 60 -9.71 7.93 6.90
C GLN A 60 -10.03 6.57 7.54
N HIS A 61 -9.72 5.46 6.86
CA HIS A 61 -9.99 4.11 7.33
C HIS A 61 -8.73 3.41 7.88
N ALA A 62 -7.62 4.14 8.07
CA ALA A 62 -6.35 3.56 8.52
C ALA A 62 -6.46 2.86 9.89
N GLN A 63 -7.31 3.37 10.78
CA GLN A 63 -7.55 2.75 12.09
C GLN A 63 -8.36 1.45 12.01
N GLU A 64 -9.17 1.28 10.96
CA GLU A 64 -10.00 0.09 10.73
C GLU A 64 -9.19 -1.10 10.21
N VAL A 65 -7.97 -0.87 9.71
CA VAL A 65 -7.05 -1.91 9.24
C VAL A 65 -6.77 -2.94 10.34
N LYS A 66 -6.73 -2.51 11.62
CA LYS A 66 -6.59 -3.41 12.76
C LYS A 66 -7.68 -4.49 12.79
N GLY A 67 -8.93 -4.11 12.54
CA GLY A 67 -10.05 -5.06 12.51
C GLY A 67 -9.93 -6.08 11.38
N VAL A 68 -9.39 -5.66 10.22
CA VAL A 68 -9.11 -6.58 9.11
C VAL A 68 -8.00 -7.57 9.49
N VAL A 69 -6.91 -7.07 10.11
CA VAL A 69 -5.81 -7.90 10.60
C VAL A 69 -6.29 -8.91 11.66
N ASP A 70 -7.11 -8.46 12.61
CA ASP A 70 -7.65 -9.31 13.67
C ASP A 70 -8.55 -10.41 13.07
N ARG A 71 -9.38 -10.08 12.07
CA ARG A 71 -10.18 -11.09 11.34
C ARG A 71 -9.30 -12.10 10.60
N LEU A 72 -8.25 -11.67 9.91
CA LEU A 72 -7.33 -12.58 9.23
C LEU A 72 -6.61 -13.53 10.22
N ARG A 73 -6.29 -13.05 11.42
CA ARG A 73 -5.78 -13.90 12.52
C ARG A 73 -6.79 -14.97 12.93
N GLU A 74 -8.05 -14.59 13.11
CA GLU A 74 -9.13 -15.51 13.49
C GLU A 74 -9.42 -16.56 12.41
N GLU A 75 -9.28 -16.21 11.14
CA GLU A 75 -9.38 -17.12 10.00
C GLU A 75 -8.16 -18.07 9.88
N GLY A 76 -7.17 -17.94 10.76
CA GLY A 76 -5.94 -18.73 10.73
C GLY A 76 -4.96 -18.35 9.61
N ARG A 77 -5.16 -17.20 8.96
CA ARG A 77 -4.33 -16.68 7.86
C ARG A 77 -3.10 -15.95 8.37
N THR A 78 -2.33 -16.59 9.23
CA THR A 78 -1.10 -16.01 9.78
C THR A 78 0.03 -15.87 8.76
N ASP A 79 -0.13 -16.50 7.58
CA ASP A 79 0.73 -16.32 6.41
C ASP A 79 0.66 -14.92 5.80
N LEU A 80 -0.33 -14.10 6.19
CA LEU A 80 -0.64 -12.78 5.63
C LEU A 80 -0.39 -11.60 6.60
N LEU A 81 0.39 -11.80 7.67
CA LEU A 81 0.44 -10.92 8.85
C LEU A 81 1.85 -10.48 9.26
#